data_AF-A0A7S2MIA0-F1
#
_entry.id   AF-A0A7S2MIA0-F1
#
_cell.length_a   1.000
_cell.length_b   1.000
_cell.length_c   1.000
_cell.angle_alpha   90.00
_cell.angle_beta   90.00
_cell.angle_gamma   90.00
#
_symmetry.space_group_name_H-M   'P 1'
#
loop_
_entity.id
_entity.type
_entity.pdbx_description
1 polymer ?
#
loop_
_entity_poly.entity_id
_entity_poly.type
_entity_poly.pdbx_seq_one_letter_code
_entity_poly.pdbx_strand_id
1 'polypeptide(L)'
;GSHAAHPCEAEVTAACPERPPVEIAACLKTPSEHDTETTLSSDCMDFVALNTACAEDIKKFCDEAFFSEDTVLCLKTWTDPENLSEKCTKTLKWAAPASDEGEEESSEGPTDELGMSDKDREEKKEWQAKRKAERMKAMERMKMKEVDAKKERERVELENFKKENPDAHAEMMRQKEEDKRQAQEQKRRE
;
A
#
# COMPACT_ATOMS: atom_id res chain seq x y z
N GLY A 1 -14.94 5.37 4.78
CA GLY A 1 -14.85 3.90 4.67
C GLY A 1 -13.88 3.44 5.72
N SER A 2 -14.15 2.34 6.42
CA SER A 2 -13.15 1.75 7.32
C SER A 2 -11.94 1.37 6.49
N HIS A 3 -10.87 2.13 6.64
CA HIS A 3 -9.55 1.66 6.29
C HIS A 3 -9.18 0.62 7.34
N ALA A 4 -8.73 -0.54 6.91
CA ALA A 4 -8.19 -1.51 7.84
C ALA A 4 -6.97 -0.86 8.53
N ALA A 5 -6.94 -0.87 9.86
CA ALA A 5 -5.86 -0.38 10.69
C ALA A 5 -4.53 -1.04 10.30
N HIS A 6 -4.56 -2.30 9.86
CA HIS A 6 -3.40 -2.97 9.31
C HIS A 6 -3.78 -4.01 8.24
N PRO A 7 -2.82 -4.46 7.40
CA PRO A 7 -3.10 -5.36 6.26
C PRO A 7 -3.67 -6.74 6.61
N CYS A 8 -3.71 -7.10 7.91
CA CYS A 8 -4.23 -8.37 8.41
C CYS A 8 -5.55 -8.24 9.19
N GLU A 9 -6.13 -7.04 9.34
CA GLU A 9 -7.21 -6.84 10.33
C GLU A 9 -8.42 -7.74 10.05
N ALA A 10 -8.80 -7.88 8.78
CA ALA A 10 -9.93 -8.72 8.39
C ALA A 10 -9.65 -10.21 8.68
N GLU A 11 -8.43 -10.66 8.41
CA GLU A 11 -8.01 -12.05 8.62
C GLU A 11 -7.79 -12.37 10.09
N VAL A 12 -7.25 -11.45 10.88
CA VAL A 12 -7.14 -11.58 12.34
C VAL A 12 -8.51 -11.71 12.96
N THR A 13 -9.44 -10.81 12.59
CA THR A 13 -10.80 -10.82 13.13
C THR A 13 -11.55 -12.10 12.77
N ALA A 14 -11.27 -12.71 11.61
CA ALA A 14 -11.92 -13.95 11.17
C ALA A 14 -11.26 -15.21 11.76
N ALA A 15 -9.94 -15.30 11.73
CA ALA A 15 -9.20 -16.52 12.06
C ALA A 15 -8.77 -16.57 13.53
N CYS A 16 -8.41 -15.44 14.13
CA CYS A 16 -7.73 -15.37 15.42
C CYS A 16 -8.21 -14.19 16.31
N PRO A 17 -9.54 -13.94 16.47
CA PRO A 17 -10.04 -12.74 17.14
C PRO A 17 -9.71 -12.66 18.63
N GLU A 18 -9.60 -13.82 19.31
CA GLU A 18 -9.34 -13.90 20.75
C GLU A 18 -7.85 -14.05 21.08
N ARG A 19 -6.96 -13.99 20.08
CA ARG A 19 -5.52 -14.16 20.28
C ARG A 19 -4.87 -12.86 20.71
N PRO A 20 -3.97 -12.89 21.72
CA PRO A 20 -3.19 -11.70 22.04
C PRO A 20 -2.27 -11.33 20.87
N PRO A 21 -1.94 -10.04 20.67
CA PRO A 21 -1.17 -9.57 19.50
C PRO A 21 0.13 -10.33 19.22
N VAL A 22 0.82 -10.76 20.28
CA VAL A 22 2.07 -11.54 20.20
C VAL A 22 1.85 -12.94 19.60
N GLU A 23 0.67 -13.54 19.79
CA GLU A 23 0.34 -14.89 19.32
C GLU A 23 -0.38 -14.91 17.97
N ILE A 24 -0.87 -13.77 17.49
CA ILE A 24 -1.58 -13.65 16.21
C ILE A 24 -0.72 -14.24 15.06
N ALA A 25 0.58 -13.97 15.04
CA ALA A 25 1.46 -14.51 13.99
C ALA A 25 1.53 -16.04 13.99
N ALA A 26 1.45 -16.67 15.17
CA ALA A 26 1.49 -18.12 15.30
C ALA A 26 0.16 -18.75 14.86
N CYS A 27 -0.95 -18.14 15.28
CA CYS A 27 -2.29 -18.56 14.90
C CYS A 27 -2.51 -18.43 13.38
N LEU A 28 -2.20 -17.28 12.78
CA LEU A 28 -2.39 -17.05 11.35
C LEU A 28 -1.57 -18.00 10.46
N LYS A 29 -0.37 -18.42 10.90
CA LYS A 29 0.46 -19.40 10.17
C LYS A 29 -0.06 -20.82 10.22
N THR A 30 -0.96 -21.12 11.15
CA THR A 30 -1.40 -22.47 11.44
C THR A 30 -2.89 -22.57 11.14
N PRO A 31 -3.28 -23.01 9.92
CA PRO A 31 -4.70 -23.07 9.53
C PRO A 31 -5.57 -23.91 10.48
N SER A 32 -5.00 -24.89 11.18
CA SER A 32 -5.71 -25.69 12.18
C SER A 32 -6.01 -24.95 13.48
N GLU A 33 -5.39 -23.80 13.72
CA GLU A 33 -5.66 -22.93 14.87
C GLU A 33 -6.65 -21.80 14.52
N HIS A 34 -7.11 -21.72 13.27
CA HIS A 34 -8.08 -20.72 12.85
C HIS A 34 -9.47 -21.07 13.38
N ASP A 35 -10.12 -20.12 14.04
CA ASP A 35 -11.53 -20.24 14.48
C ASP A 35 -12.46 -20.34 13.26
N THR A 36 -12.15 -19.58 12.20
CA THR A 36 -12.81 -19.64 10.91
C THR A 36 -11.77 -19.89 9.82
N GLU A 37 -12.02 -20.87 8.95
CA GLU A 37 -11.14 -21.15 7.80
C GLU A 37 -10.96 -19.88 6.95
N THR A 38 -9.76 -19.32 7.00
CA THR A 38 -9.46 -18.02 6.42
C THR A 38 -8.25 -18.12 5.52
N THR A 39 -8.41 -17.70 4.27
CA THR A 39 -7.28 -17.56 3.34
C THR A 39 -6.63 -16.21 3.58
N LEU A 40 -5.37 -16.21 4.00
CA LEU A 40 -4.60 -14.98 4.19
C LEU A 40 -4.38 -14.26 2.86
N SER A 41 -4.63 -12.95 2.84
CA SER A 41 -4.17 -12.12 1.73
C SER A 41 -2.64 -12.07 1.69
N SER A 42 -2.06 -11.76 0.52
CA SER A 42 -0.61 -11.59 0.39
C SER A 42 -0.07 -10.53 1.34
N ASP A 43 -0.80 -9.43 1.46
CA ASP A 43 -0.38 -8.28 2.26
C ASP A 43 -0.40 -8.65 3.74
N CYS A 44 -1.37 -9.47 4.15
CA CYS A 44 -1.37 -10.04 5.49
C CYS A 44 -0.22 -11.04 5.70
N MET A 45 0.07 -11.93 4.74
CA MET A 45 1.21 -12.85 4.85
C MET A 45 2.55 -12.11 5.01
N ASP A 46 2.74 -11.03 4.25
CA ASP A 46 3.93 -10.19 4.30
C ASP A 46 4.02 -9.48 5.67
N PHE A 47 2.90 -8.99 6.19
CA PHE A 47 2.82 -8.37 7.51
C PHE A 47 3.03 -9.37 8.67
N VAL A 48 2.53 -10.60 8.55
CA VAL A 48 2.83 -11.70 9.48
C VAL A 48 4.32 -12.02 9.47
N ALA A 49 4.95 -12.05 8.29
CA ALA A 49 6.39 -12.27 8.16
C ALA A 49 7.18 -11.13 8.84
N LEU A 50 6.77 -9.87 8.64
CA LEU A 50 7.37 -8.70 9.30
C LEU A 50 7.29 -8.82 10.83
N ASN A 51 6.09 -9.01 11.39
CA ASN A 51 5.88 -9.13 12.83
C ASN A 51 6.67 -10.31 13.44
N THR A 52 6.84 -11.40 12.68
CA THR A 52 7.65 -12.56 13.11
C THR A 52 9.15 -12.25 13.06
N ALA A 53 9.61 -11.59 12.00
CA ALA A 53 11.02 -11.29 11.81
C ALA A 53 11.52 -10.22 12.78
N CYS A 54 10.67 -9.22 13.04
CA CYS A 54 10.92 -8.08 13.90
C CYS A 54 10.42 -8.29 15.33
N ALA A 55 10.05 -9.50 15.75
CA ALA A 55 9.35 -9.69 17.03
C ALA A 55 10.11 -9.12 18.24
N GLU A 56 11.42 -9.37 18.29
CA GLU A 56 12.28 -8.83 19.35
C GLU A 56 12.46 -7.32 19.25
N ASP A 57 12.49 -6.78 18.03
CA ASP A 57 12.66 -5.34 17.79
C ASP A 57 11.38 -4.56 18.10
N ILE A 58 10.21 -5.09 17.73
CA ILE A 58 8.89 -4.55 18.07
C ILE A 58 8.72 -4.50 19.59
N LYS A 59 9.12 -5.57 20.29
CA LYS A 59 9.05 -5.63 21.75
C LYS A 59 9.96 -4.62 22.44
N LYS A 60 11.13 -4.32 21.85
CA LYS A 60 12.12 -3.41 22.44
C LYS A 60 11.89 -1.94 22.11
N PHE A 61 11.49 -1.66 20.88
CA PHE A 61 11.49 -0.30 20.32
C PHE A 61 10.09 0.23 20.00
N CYS A 62 9.10 -0.66 19.87
CA CYS A 62 7.75 -0.32 19.44
C CYS A 62 6.68 -0.66 20.48
N ASP A 63 7.01 -0.68 21.78
CA ASP A 63 6.04 -0.89 22.88
C ASP A 63 5.13 -2.11 22.69
N GLU A 64 5.66 -3.20 22.15
CA GLU A 64 4.87 -4.42 21.85
C GLU A 64 3.69 -4.16 20.90
N ALA A 65 3.81 -3.16 20.02
CA ALA A 65 2.84 -2.83 18.98
C ALA A 65 2.84 -3.88 17.85
N PHE A 66 2.51 -5.13 18.18
CA PHE A 66 2.31 -6.23 17.25
C PHE A 66 0.97 -6.07 16.54
N PHE A 67 0.96 -6.32 15.23
CA PHE A 67 -0.25 -6.27 14.40
C PHE A 67 -1.09 -4.99 14.60
N SER A 68 -0.44 -3.84 14.74
CA SER A 68 -1.10 -2.54 14.84
C SER A 68 -0.85 -1.70 13.59
N GLU A 69 -1.59 -0.59 13.48
CA GLU A 69 -1.37 0.43 12.44
C GLU A 69 0.05 1.01 12.50
N ASP A 70 0.57 1.17 13.72
CA ASP A 70 1.84 1.81 13.99
C ASP A 70 3.04 0.87 13.87
N THR A 71 2.87 -0.45 13.75
CA THR A 71 4.00 -1.41 13.71
C THR A 71 4.99 -1.04 12.60
N VAL A 72 4.48 -0.80 11.39
CA VAL A 72 5.33 -0.48 10.23
C VAL A 72 5.93 0.92 10.37
N LEU A 73 5.16 1.86 10.89
CA LEU A 73 5.59 3.25 11.09
C LEU A 73 6.70 3.32 12.14
N CYS A 74 6.56 2.60 13.25
CA CYS A 74 7.56 2.53 14.29
C CYS A 74 8.88 1.94 13.77
N LEU A 75 8.82 0.80 13.09
CA LEU A 75 10.00 0.13 12.57
C LEU A 75 10.71 0.94 11.47
N LYS A 76 9.96 1.71 10.68
CA LYS A 76 10.51 2.47 9.54
C LYS A 76 10.93 3.90 9.89
N THR A 77 10.24 4.54 10.82
CA THR A 77 10.35 5.99 11.04
C THR A 77 10.74 6.35 12.46
N TRP A 78 10.34 5.57 13.47
CA TRP A 78 10.63 5.89 14.88
C TRP A 78 11.82 5.12 15.45
N THR A 79 12.24 4.06 14.78
CA THR A 79 13.39 3.24 15.16
C THR A 79 14.54 3.47 14.19
N ASP A 80 15.73 3.76 14.71
CA ASP A 80 16.92 3.83 13.87
C ASP A 80 17.21 2.47 13.22
N PRO A 81 17.45 2.40 11.91
CA PRO A 81 17.72 1.14 11.21
C PRO A 81 18.91 0.35 11.78
N GLU A 82 19.87 1.04 12.42
CA GLU A 82 21.03 0.43 13.07
C GLU A 82 20.68 -0.32 14.37
N ASN A 83 19.55 0.04 15.00
CA ASN A 83 19.05 -0.61 16.21
C ASN A 83 18.19 -1.84 15.91
N LEU A 84 17.74 -2.00 14.67
CA LEU A 84 16.97 -3.15 14.23
C LEU A 84 17.87 -4.35 13.97
N SER A 85 17.37 -5.55 14.28
CA SER A 85 18.05 -6.77 13.88
C SER A 85 18.17 -6.86 12.36
N GLU A 86 19.26 -7.45 11.87
CA GLU A 86 19.47 -7.67 10.44
C GLU A 86 18.28 -8.41 9.79
N LYS A 87 17.68 -9.33 10.54
CA LYS A 87 16.48 -10.08 10.13
C LYS A 87 15.28 -9.16 9.94
N CYS A 88 15.06 -8.23 10.88
CA CYS A 88 13.99 -7.26 10.78
C CYS A 88 14.23 -6.28 9.63
N THR A 89 15.42 -5.70 9.52
CA THR A 89 15.78 -4.75 8.45
C THR A 89 15.61 -5.35 7.07
N LYS A 90 16.09 -6.59 6.86
CA LYS A 90 15.88 -7.32 5.60
C LYS A 90 14.39 -7.51 5.31
N THR A 91 13.59 -7.84 6.33
CA THR A 91 12.16 -8.09 6.17
C THR A 91 11.37 -6.82 5.91
N LEU A 92 11.69 -5.75 6.63
CA LEU A 92 11.10 -4.43 6.46
C LEU A 92 11.31 -3.90 5.03
N LYS A 93 12.48 -4.10 4.44
CA LYS A 93 12.79 -3.68 3.05
C LYS A 93 11.85 -4.28 1.99
N TRP A 94 11.34 -5.50 2.20
CA TRP A 94 10.48 -6.15 1.22
C TRP A 94 8.99 -6.20 1.62
N ALA A 95 8.68 -6.22 2.91
CA ALA A 95 7.32 -6.34 3.43
C ALA A 95 6.63 -4.99 3.67
N ALA A 96 7.39 -3.91 3.89
CA ALA A 96 6.81 -2.57 4.02
C ALA A 96 6.50 -1.98 2.64
N PRO A 97 5.40 -1.24 2.47
CA PRO A 97 5.20 -0.43 1.28
C PRO A 97 6.37 0.56 1.13
N ALA A 98 7.03 0.51 -0.03
CA ALA A 98 8.03 1.49 -0.40
C ALA A 98 7.37 2.88 -0.33
N SER A 99 7.96 3.77 0.46
CA SER A 99 7.60 5.19 0.38
C SER A 99 8.06 5.69 -0.98
N ASP A 100 7.25 6.50 -1.65
CA ASP A 100 7.52 7.05 -2.99
C ASP A 100 8.74 8.02 -3.03
N GLU A 101 9.50 8.13 -1.94
CA GLU A 101 10.68 8.97 -1.84
C GLU A 101 11.93 8.09 -1.76
N GLY A 102 12.62 8.04 -2.90
CA GLY A 102 14.01 7.68 -3.15
C GLY A 102 14.74 6.75 -2.18
N GLU A 103 15.13 5.58 -2.67
CA GLU A 103 16.50 5.10 -2.47
C GLU A 103 16.88 4.08 -3.55
N GLU A 104 17.86 4.47 -4.36
CA GLU A 104 18.64 3.63 -5.25
C GLU A 104 19.45 2.60 -4.45
N GLU A 105 19.59 1.42 -5.03
CA GLU A 105 20.77 0.57 -4.98
C GLU A 105 21.53 0.41 -3.63
N SER A 106 21.22 -0.66 -2.90
CA SER A 106 22.28 -1.40 -2.18
C SER A 106 22.24 -2.86 -2.61
N SER A 107 22.96 -3.11 -3.70
CA SER A 107 23.46 -4.41 -4.10
C SER A 107 24.51 -4.89 -3.09
N GLU A 108 24.08 -5.46 -1.98
CA GLU A 108 24.89 -6.47 -1.29
C GLU A 108 24.28 -7.83 -1.55
N GLY A 109 25.02 -8.64 -2.31
CA GLY A 109 24.60 -9.97 -2.74
C GLY A 109 24.27 -10.87 -1.54
N PRO A 110 23.39 -11.87 -1.72
CA PRO A 110 23.11 -12.84 -0.66
C PRO A 110 24.42 -13.52 -0.26
N THR A 111 24.78 -13.46 1.02
CA THR A 111 25.87 -14.25 1.58
C THR A 111 25.63 -15.73 1.29
N ASP A 112 26.64 -16.33 0.66
CA ASP A 112 26.74 -17.72 0.20
C ASP A 112 26.89 -18.71 1.36
N GLU A 113 26.01 -18.63 2.37
CA GLU A 113 26.02 -19.58 3.51
C GLU A 113 24.84 -20.56 3.48
N LEU A 114 23.94 -20.46 2.49
CA LEU A 114 22.77 -21.34 2.36
C LEU A 114 22.75 -22.21 1.09
N GLY A 115 23.81 -22.23 0.28
CA GLY A 115 23.94 -23.19 -0.83
C GLY A 115 22.78 -23.17 -1.83
N MET A 116 22.26 -21.99 -2.18
CA MET A 116 21.29 -21.87 -3.27
C MET A 116 22.01 -22.02 -4.62
N SER A 117 21.54 -22.96 -5.44
CA SER A 117 22.06 -23.17 -6.79
C SER A 117 21.79 -21.93 -7.66
N ASP A 118 22.61 -21.71 -8.70
CA ASP A 118 22.42 -20.58 -9.62
C ASP A 118 21.02 -20.59 -10.26
N LYS A 119 20.46 -21.79 -10.43
CA LYS A 119 19.10 -22.00 -10.92
C LYS A 119 18.02 -21.47 -9.97
N ASP A 120 18.18 -21.68 -8.66
CA ASP A 120 17.24 -21.15 -7.65
C ASP A 120 17.28 -19.62 -7.61
N ARG A 121 18.46 -19.04 -7.89
CA ARG A 121 18.65 -17.59 -7.98
C ARG A 121 17.95 -17.00 -9.19
N GLU A 122 18.02 -17.66 -10.35
CA GLU A 122 17.31 -17.23 -11.56
C GLU A 122 15.79 -17.39 -11.40
N GLU A 123 15.31 -18.53 -10.90
CA GLU A 123 13.88 -18.74 -10.64
C GLU A 123 13.32 -17.71 -9.64
N LYS A 124 14.09 -17.37 -8.59
CA LYS A 124 13.70 -16.32 -7.64
C LYS A 124 13.65 -14.94 -8.30
N LYS A 125 14.60 -14.60 -9.18
CA LYS A 125 14.60 -13.32 -9.91
C LYS A 125 13.42 -13.23 -10.87
N GLU A 126 13.12 -14.29 -11.61
CA GLU A 126 11.96 -14.34 -12.50
C GLU A 126 10.64 -14.24 -11.73
N TRP A 127 10.54 -14.92 -10.59
CA TRP A 127 9.39 -14.84 -9.70
C TRP A 127 9.19 -13.42 -9.15
N GLN A 128 10.28 -12.77 -8.72
CA GLN A 128 10.26 -11.38 -8.26
C GLN A 128 9.84 -10.42 -9.38
N ALA A 129 10.38 -10.59 -10.59
CA ALA A 129 10.05 -9.76 -11.75
C ALA A 129 8.57 -9.91 -12.14
N LYS A 130 8.06 -11.15 -12.15
CA LYS A 130 6.65 -11.43 -12.44
C LYS A 130 5.72 -10.79 -11.41
N ARG A 131 6.02 -10.90 -10.12
CA ARG A 131 5.24 -10.23 -9.06
C ARG A 131 5.27 -8.71 -9.17
N LYS A 132 6.45 -8.13 -9.44
CA LYS A 132 6.58 -6.68 -9.64
C LYS A 132 5.70 -6.20 -10.80
N ALA A 133 5.68 -6.93 -11.90
CA ALA A 133 4.84 -6.63 -13.05
C ALA A 133 3.34 -6.74 -12.73
N GLU A 134 2.91 -7.78 -12.00
CA GLU A 134 1.51 -7.92 -11.60
C GLU A 134 1.05 -6.83 -10.64
N ARG A 135 1.90 -6.45 -9.67
CA ARG A 135 1.62 -5.35 -8.74
C ARG A 135 1.45 -4.02 -9.49
N MET A 136 2.34 -3.71 -10.42
CA MET A 136 2.23 -2.51 -11.25
C MET A 136 0.92 -2.51 -12.07
N LYS A 137 0.56 -3.65 -12.67
CA LYS A 137 -0.67 -3.79 -13.46
C LYS A 137 -1.95 -3.70 -12.59
N ALA A 138 -1.87 -4.08 -11.32
CA ALA A 138 -2.98 -3.89 -10.37
C ALA A 138 -3.14 -2.41 -9.99
N MET A 139 -2.03 -1.72 -9.71
CA MET A 139 -2.03 -0.28 -9.42
C MET A 139 -2.58 0.54 -10.58
N GLU A 140 -2.18 0.24 -11.82
CA GLU A 140 -2.69 0.93 -13.00
C GLU A 140 -4.20 0.75 -13.19
N ARG A 141 -4.72 -0.46 -12.92
CA ARG A 141 -6.16 -0.73 -12.96
C ARG A 141 -6.93 0.02 -11.89
N MET A 142 -6.37 0.19 -10.70
CA MET A 142 -6.99 1.01 -9.64
C MET A 142 -7.00 2.49 -10.04
N LYS A 143 -5.89 3.00 -10.57
CA LYS A 143 -5.77 4.39 -11.01
C LYS A 143 -6.77 4.74 -12.13
N MET A 144 -6.97 3.84 -13.10
CA MET A 144 -7.99 4.07 -14.14
C MET A 144 -9.41 4.09 -13.56
N LYS A 145 -9.74 3.19 -12.63
CA LYS A 145 -11.06 3.20 -11.96
C LYS A 145 -11.30 4.47 -11.17
N GLU A 146 -10.28 5.01 -10.51
CA GLU A 146 -10.38 6.29 -9.79
C GLU A 146 -10.61 7.47 -10.73
N VAL A 147 -9.91 7.50 -11.87
CA VAL A 147 -10.10 8.53 -12.90
C VAL A 147 -11.53 8.48 -13.45
N ASP A 148 -12.04 7.28 -13.76
CA ASP A 148 -13.42 7.12 -14.24
C ASP A 148 -14.45 7.51 -13.19
N ALA A 149 -14.26 7.11 -11.93
CA ALA A 149 -15.13 7.46 -10.83
C ALA A 149 -15.11 8.97 -10.50
N LYS A 150 -13.96 9.63 -10.67
CA LYS A 150 -13.86 11.08 -10.52
C LYS A 150 -14.60 11.81 -11.64
N LYS A 151 -14.41 11.38 -12.89
CA LYS A 151 -15.07 11.96 -14.05
C LYS A 151 -16.59 11.84 -14.00
N GLU A 152 -17.09 10.70 -13.52
CA GLU A 152 -18.53 10.52 -13.32
C GLU A 152 -19.07 11.41 -12.21
N ARG A 153 -18.34 11.56 -11.08
CA ARG A 153 -18.71 12.50 -10.00
C ARG A 153 -18.78 13.95 -10.48
N GLU A 154 -17.77 14.42 -11.20
CA GLU A 154 -17.75 15.77 -11.76
C GLU A 154 -18.91 15.99 -12.76
N ARG A 155 -19.28 14.97 -13.54
CA ARG A 155 -20.43 15.05 -14.44
C ARG A 155 -21.74 15.22 -13.68
N VAL A 156 -21.94 14.42 -12.63
CA VAL A 156 -23.15 14.47 -11.80
C VAL A 156 -23.24 15.80 -11.04
N GLU A 157 -22.12 16.27 -10.46
CA GLU A 157 -22.05 17.56 -9.78
C GLU A 157 -22.38 18.72 -10.73
N LEU A 158 -21.85 18.71 -11.95
CA LEU A 158 -22.17 19.74 -12.95
C LEU A 158 -23.64 19.69 -13.37
N GLU A 159 -24.24 18.51 -13.48
CA GLU A 159 -25.65 18.36 -13.80
C GLU A 159 -26.55 18.84 -12.65
N ASN A 160 -26.19 18.55 -11.41
CA ASN A 160 -26.89 19.04 -10.22
C ASN A 160 -26.75 20.57 -10.10
N PHE A 161 -25.56 21.12 -10.33
CA PHE A 161 -25.34 22.56 -10.32
C PHE A 161 -26.20 23.29 -11.35
N LYS A 162 -26.35 22.71 -12.56
CA LYS A 162 -27.26 23.23 -13.60
C LYS A 162 -28.72 23.25 -13.16
N LYS A 163 -29.15 22.22 -12.42
CA LYS A 163 -30.54 22.07 -11.93
C LYS A 163 -30.84 23.00 -10.75
N GLU A 164 -29.91 23.09 -9.80
CA GLU A 164 -30.08 23.85 -8.56
C GLU A 164 -29.85 25.36 -8.76
N ASN A 165 -28.94 25.74 -9.66
CA ASN A 165 -28.54 27.14 -9.87
C ASN A 165 -28.41 27.48 -11.37
N PRO A 166 -29.54 27.52 -12.13
CA PRO A 166 -29.52 27.75 -13.57
C PRO A 166 -28.94 29.13 -13.95
N ASP A 167 -29.19 30.17 -13.17
CA ASP A 167 -28.71 31.53 -13.43
C ASP A 167 -27.19 31.64 -13.27
N ALA A 168 -26.64 31.02 -12.23
CA ALA A 168 -25.18 30.98 -11.99
C ALA A 168 -24.46 30.17 -13.08
N HIS A 169 -25.08 29.08 -13.56
CA HIS A 169 -24.55 28.33 -14.70
C HIS A 169 -24.59 29.13 -16.01
N ALA A 170 -25.64 29.92 -16.25
CA ALA A 170 -25.73 30.79 -17.42
C ALA A 170 -24.65 31.88 -17.42
N GLU A 171 -24.40 32.50 -16.26
CA GLU A 171 -23.33 33.50 -16.10
C GLU A 171 -21.94 32.89 -16.33
N MET A 172 -21.69 31.69 -15.80
CA MET A 172 -20.44 30.94 -16.04
C MET A 172 -20.22 30.67 -17.53
N MET A 173 -21.27 30.32 -18.27
CA MET A 173 -21.17 30.06 -19.71
C MET A 173 -20.88 31.34 -20.51
N ARG A 174 -21.49 32.47 -20.13
CA ARG A 174 -21.18 33.79 -20.73
C ARG A 174 -19.73 34.19 -20.48
N GLN A 175 -19.23 34.02 -19.25
CA GLN A 175 -17.84 34.33 -18.91
C GLN A 175 -16.86 33.48 -19.75
N LYS A 176 -17.12 32.18 -19.90
CA LYS A 176 -16.32 31.27 -20.75
C LYS A 176 -16.29 31.69 -22.21
N GLU A 177 -17.39 32.22 -22.74
CA GLU A 177 -17.48 32.68 -24.11
C GLU A 177 -16.70 33.98 -24.34
N GLU A 178 -16.78 34.89 -23.36
CA GLU A 178 -16.02 36.14 -23.37
C GLU A 178 -14.52 35.91 -23.27
N ASP A 179 -14.09 35.01 -22.38
CA ASP A 179 -12.68 34.60 -22.24
C ASP A 179 -12.16 33.95 -23.54
N LYS A 180 -12.97 33.08 -24.18
CA LYS A 180 -12.63 32.50 -25.49
C LYS A 180 -12.45 33.57 -26.57
N ARG A 181 -13.34 34.56 -26.59
CA ARG A 181 -13.27 35.67 -27.55
C ARG A 181 -11.99 36.47 -27.34
N GLN A 182 -11.66 36.80 -26.10
CA GLN A 182 -10.42 37.50 -25.75
C GLN A 182 -9.18 36.70 -26.14
N ALA A 183 -9.15 35.40 -25.85
CA ALA A 183 -8.03 34.53 -26.21
C ALA A 183 -7.82 34.42 -27.73
N GLN A 184 -8.90 34.36 -28.52
CA GLN A 184 -8.83 34.37 -29.98
C GLN A 184 -8.35 35.71 -30.54
N GLU A 185 -8.77 36.81 -29.93
CA GLU A 185 -8.32 38.15 -30.32
C GLU A 185 -6.84 38.36 -30.00
N GLN A 186 -6.38 37.86 -28.85
CA GLN A 186 -4.97 37.90 -28.46
C GLN A 186 -4.11 37.05 -29.42
N LYS A 187 -4.55 35.83 -29.75
CA LYS A 187 -3.88 34.98 -30.75
C LYS A 187 -3.85 35.56 -32.17
N ARG A 188 -4.75 36.50 -32.50
CA ARG A 188 -4.73 37.21 -33.79
C ARG A 188 -3.80 38.41 -33.81
N ARG A 189 -3.37 38.88 -32.63
CA ARG A 189 -2.48 40.04 -32.45
C ARG A 189 -1.01 39.62 -32.29
N GLU A 190 -0.75 38.35 -31.97
CA GLU A 190 0.55 37.67 -32.07
C GLU A 190 0.82 37.21 -33.51
#